data_AF-A0A529FIS2-F1
#
_entry.id   AF-A0A529FIS2-F1
#
_cell.length_a   1.000
_cell.length_b   1.000
_cell.length_c   1.000
_cell.angle_alpha   90.00
_cell.angle_beta   90.00
_cell.angle_gamma   90.00
#
_symmetry.space_group_name_H-M   'P 1'
#
loop_
_entity.id
_entity.type
_entity.pdbx_description
1 polymer ?
#
loop_
_entity_poly.entity_id
_entity_poly.type
_entity_poly.pdbx_seq_one_letter_code
_entity_poly.pdbx_strand_id
1 'polypeptide(L)'
;KELDSLVIARLDVVARKEELLNRLAATTTGSHRLLATGILVMDSRLPQWRAVAADTSLSPDRRAAAMADMVQAIAAYIPQQKALLDISAVNDALVKAATAPSQGDLALILFPLRRSLAALETASSEIDEKLRTRFRQRVDELKALTDGENSIPKAREEELAVLAQGEKLLAENNRLSRSLTAVVDRLVAAAD
;
A
#
# COMPACT_ATOMS: atom_id res chain seq x y z
N LYS A 1 34.21 -11.32 4.08
CA LYS A 1 33.77 -11.50 2.68
C LYS A 1 32.30 -11.90 2.57
N GLU A 2 31.86 -13.04 3.14
CA GLU A 2 30.43 -13.42 3.09
C GLU A 2 29.52 -12.47 3.87
N LEU A 3 29.91 -12.06 5.09
CA LEU A 3 29.15 -11.07 5.86
C LEU A 3 29.08 -9.71 5.14
N ASP A 4 30.20 -9.25 4.56
CA ASP A 4 30.24 -7.99 3.80
C ASP A 4 29.30 -8.04 2.59
N SER A 5 29.21 -9.20 1.93
CA SER A 5 28.30 -9.41 0.80
C SER A 5 26.82 -9.36 1.24
N LEU A 6 26.50 -9.89 2.42
CA LEU A 6 25.15 -9.76 2.99
C LEU A 6 24.80 -8.33 3.41
N VAL A 7 25.77 -7.59 3.93
CA VAL A 7 25.57 -6.17 4.26
C VAL A 7 25.24 -5.38 3.00
N ILE A 8 25.99 -5.60 1.91
CA ILE A 8 25.71 -4.98 0.60
C ILE A 8 24.31 -5.36 0.11
N ALA A 9 23.97 -6.66 0.09
CA ALA A 9 22.65 -7.12 -0.32
C ALA A 9 21.52 -6.51 0.51
N ARG A 10 21.72 -6.35 1.83
CA ARG A 10 20.74 -5.70 2.71
C ARG A 10 20.58 -4.22 2.39
N LEU A 11 21.67 -3.50 2.12
CA LEU A 11 21.61 -2.08 1.76
C LEU A 11 20.85 -1.88 0.44
N ASP A 12 21.09 -2.73 -0.55
CA ASP A 12 20.39 -2.68 -1.84
C ASP A 12 18.87 -2.90 -1.67
N VAL A 13 18.48 -3.91 -0.87
CA VAL A 13 17.07 -4.19 -0.57
C VAL A 13 16.41 -3.03 0.20
N VAL A 14 17.11 -2.44 1.18
CA VAL A 14 16.60 -1.28 1.94
C VAL A 14 16.38 -0.08 1.02
N ALA A 15 17.34 0.26 0.17
CA ALA A 15 17.22 1.36 -0.79
C ALA A 15 16.05 1.13 -1.76
N ARG A 16 15.91 -0.10 -2.29
CA ARG A 16 14.78 -0.46 -3.16
C ARG A 16 13.45 -0.32 -2.43
N LYS A 17 13.37 -0.73 -1.16
CA LYS A 17 12.15 -0.63 -0.36
C LYS A 17 11.77 0.83 -0.09
N GLU A 18 12.74 1.69 0.19
CA GLU A 18 12.50 3.13 0.38
C GLU A 18 11.92 3.77 -0.88
N GLU A 19 12.48 3.47 -2.04
CA GLU A 19 11.95 3.95 -3.32
C GLU A 19 10.51 3.47 -3.57
N LEU A 20 10.22 2.20 -3.28
CA LEU A 20 8.86 1.66 -3.41
C LEU A 20 7.86 2.32 -2.46
N LEU A 21 8.28 2.65 -1.22
CA LEU A 21 7.45 3.37 -0.27
C LEU A 21 7.19 4.82 -0.68
N ASN A 22 8.19 5.50 -1.25
CA ASN A 22 8.02 6.84 -1.82
C ASN A 22 7.02 6.83 -2.99
N ARG A 23 7.14 5.83 -3.88
CA ARG A 23 6.18 5.61 -4.97
C ARG A 23 4.77 5.34 -4.43
N LEU A 24 4.63 4.51 -3.41
CA LEU A 24 3.34 4.27 -2.75
C LEU A 24 2.73 5.57 -2.22
N ALA A 25 3.50 6.39 -1.49
CA ALA A 25 3.01 7.66 -0.95
C ALA A 25 2.54 8.61 -2.08
N ALA A 26 3.28 8.68 -3.18
CA ALA A 26 2.92 9.47 -4.34
C ALA A 26 1.64 8.96 -5.03
N THR A 27 1.51 7.64 -5.24
CA THR A 27 0.31 7.02 -5.84
C THR A 27 -0.91 7.21 -4.95
N THR A 28 -0.80 6.99 -3.63
CA THR A 28 -1.90 7.19 -2.67
C THR A 28 -2.36 8.65 -2.66
N THR A 29 -1.42 9.60 -2.57
CA THR A 29 -1.73 11.04 -2.60
C THR A 29 -2.40 11.44 -3.92
N GLY A 30 -1.89 10.94 -5.05
CA GLY A 30 -2.47 11.20 -6.36
C GLY A 30 -3.88 10.64 -6.51
N SER A 31 -4.13 9.47 -5.94
CA SER A 31 -5.44 8.81 -5.94
C SER A 31 -6.46 9.55 -5.06
N HIS A 32 -6.05 9.96 -3.86
CA HIS A 32 -6.89 10.79 -2.98
C HIS A 32 -7.25 12.11 -3.63
N ARG A 33 -6.28 12.82 -4.24
CA ARG A 33 -6.56 14.08 -4.95
C ARG A 33 -7.51 13.90 -6.12
N LEU A 34 -7.36 12.82 -6.89
CA LEU A 34 -8.24 12.51 -8.01
C LEU A 34 -9.70 12.39 -7.55
N LEU A 35 -9.95 11.67 -6.46
CA LEU A 35 -11.30 11.39 -5.95
C LEU A 35 -11.84 12.50 -5.05
N ALA A 36 -11.00 13.25 -4.35
CA ALA A 36 -11.39 14.37 -3.49
C ALA A 36 -12.04 15.52 -4.29
N THR A 37 -11.77 15.61 -5.59
CA THR A 37 -12.46 16.58 -6.46
C THR A 37 -13.98 16.32 -6.50
N GLY A 38 -14.41 15.06 -6.37
CA GLY A 38 -15.83 14.68 -6.27
C GLY A 38 -16.50 15.24 -5.00
N ILE A 39 -15.80 15.21 -3.86
CA ILE A 39 -16.25 15.81 -2.59
C ILE A 39 -16.53 17.30 -2.78
N LEU A 40 -15.57 18.03 -3.34
CA LEU A 40 -15.67 19.48 -3.52
C LEU A 40 -16.87 19.86 -4.41
N VAL A 41 -17.09 19.09 -5.48
CA VAL A 41 -18.24 19.30 -6.37
C VAL A 41 -19.56 19.04 -5.63
N MET A 42 -19.65 17.97 -4.85
CA MET A 42 -20.85 17.68 -4.04
C MET A 42 -21.14 18.78 -3.02
N ASP A 43 -20.12 19.23 -2.28
CA ASP A 43 -20.25 20.28 -1.27
C ASP A 43 -20.69 21.61 -1.90
N SER A 44 -20.21 21.93 -3.09
CA SER A 44 -20.58 23.16 -3.81
C SER A 44 -22.03 23.16 -4.34
N ARG A 45 -22.56 21.99 -4.72
CA ARG A 45 -23.90 21.85 -5.33
C ARG A 45 -25.00 21.66 -4.31
N LEU A 46 -24.69 21.11 -3.13
CA LEU A 46 -25.67 20.82 -2.09
C LEU A 46 -26.50 22.05 -1.66
N PRO A 47 -25.93 23.25 -1.44
CA PRO A 47 -26.73 24.44 -1.14
C PRO A 47 -27.64 24.86 -2.30
N GLN A 48 -27.19 24.66 -3.54
CA GLN A 48 -27.95 25.03 -4.74
C GLN A 48 -29.18 24.14 -4.89
N TRP A 49 -29.04 22.81 -4.73
CA TRP A 49 -30.19 21.89 -4.75
C TRP A 49 -31.16 22.18 -3.61
N ARG A 50 -30.66 22.48 -2.41
CA ARG A 50 -31.52 22.87 -1.27
C ARG A 50 -32.31 24.14 -1.55
N ALA A 51 -31.67 25.16 -2.13
CA ALA A 51 -32.32 26.41 -2.48
C ALA A 51 -33.42 26.19 -3.53
N VAL A 52 -33.13 25.44 -4.60
CA VAL A 52 -34.12 25.14 -5.65
C VAL A 52 -35.28 24.29 -5.10
N ALA A 53 -35.01 23.31 -4.24
CA ALA A 53 -36.05 22.46 -3.65
C ALA A 53 -36.99 23.25 -2.72
N ALA A 54 -36.47 24.24 -1.99
CA ALA A 54 -37.23 25.06 -1.04
C ALA A 54 -37.99 26.22 -1.70
N ASP A 55 -37.61 26.64 -2.91
CA ASP A 55 -38.24 27.76 -3.60
C ASP A 55 -39.59 27.37 -4.20
N THR A 56 -40.67 27.72 -3.49
CA THR A 56 -42.06 27.45 -3.89
C THR A 56 -42.53 28.31 -5.06
N SER A 57 -41.79 29.36 -5.43
CA SER A 57 -42.07 30.17 -6.62
C SER A 57 -41.70 29.45 -7.93
N LEU A 58 -40.86 28.41 -7.85
CA LEU A 58 -40.46 27.60 -8.99
C LEU A 58 -41.52 26.54 -9.34
N SER A 59 -41.66 26.30 -10.64
CA SER A 59 -42.49 25.22 -11.18
C SER A 59 -42.13 23.87 -10.54
N PRO A 60 -43.12 22.98 -10.31
CA PRO A 60 -42.88 21.62 -9.83
C PRO A 60 -41.82 20.86 -10.64
N ASP A 61 -41.81 21.02 -11.97
CA ASP A 61 -40.88 20.33 -12.86
C ASP A 61 -39.42 20.73 -12.62
N ARG A 62 -39.14 22.03 -12.41
CA ARG A 62 -37.79 22.50 -12.04
C ARG A 62 -37.32 21.92 -10.71
N ARG A 63 -38.21 21.83 -9.72
CA ARG A 63 -37.87 21.26 -8.41
C ARG A 63 -37.62 19.75 -8.52
N ALA A 64 -38.42 19.04 -9.31
CA ALA A 64 -38.22 17.62 -9.61
C ALA A 64 -36.89 17.37 -10.36
N ALA A 65 -36.54 18.22 -11.33
CA ALA A 65 -35.28 18.12 -12.07
C ALA A 65 -34.06 18.32 -11.17
N ALA A 66 -34.10 19.30 -10.26
CA ALA A 66 -33.02 19.52 -9.29
C ALA A 66 -32.87 18.34 -8.31
N MET A 67 -33.98 17.75 -7.88
CA MET A 67 -33.94 16.54 -7.04
C MET A 67 -33.36 15.34 -7.80
N ALA A 68 -33.72 15.16 -9.06
CA ALA A 68 -33.17 14.11 -9.91
C ALA A 68 -31.65 14.29 -10.12
N ASP A 69 -31.19 15.52 -10.38
CA ASP A 69 -29.76 15.83 -10.50
C ASP A 69 -29.00 15.53 -9.19
N MET A 70 -29.57 15.88 -8.04
CA MET A 70 -29.01 15.54 -6.72
C MET A 70 -28.89 14.03 -6.52
N VAL A 71 -29.93 13.25 -6.82
CA VAL A 71 -29.92 11.78 -6.69
C VAL A 71 -28.86 11.15 -7.60
N GLN A 72 -28.76 11.60 -8.86
CA GLN A 72 -27.74 11.13 -9.79
C GLN A 72 -26.33 11.45 -9.30
N ALA A 73 -26.13 12.64 -8.77
CA ALA A 73 -24.85 13.06 -8.24
C ALA A 73 -24.41 12.26 -6.99
N ILE A 74 -25.34 11.96 -6.07
CA ILE A 74 -25.09 11.08 -4.93
C ILE A 74 -24.73 9.67 -5.40
N ALA A 75 -25.50 9.13 -6.36
CA ALA A 75 -25.24 7.80 -6.91
C ALA A 75 -23.86 7.69 -7.57
N ALA A 76 -23.42 8.72 -8.30
CA ALA A 76 -22.09 8.78 -8.91
C ALA A 76 -20.94 8.93 -7.89
N TYR A 77 -21.25 9.37 -6.66
CA TYR A 77 -20.26 9.66 -5.64
C TYR A 77 -20.00 8.48 -4.67
N ILE A 78 -21.01 7.64 -4.41
CA ILE A 78 -20.87 6.45 -3.53
C ILE A 78 -19.68 5.54 -3.94
N PRO A 79 -19.51 5.17 -5.22
CA PRO A 79 -18.36 4.35 -5.64
C PRO A 79 -17.01 5.04 -5.37
N GLN A 80 -16.95 6.37 -5.46
CA GLN A 80 -15.73 7.15 -5.19
C GLN A 80 -15.37 7.12 -3.70
N GLN A 81 -16.36 7.21 -2.80
CA GLN A 81 -16.12 7.07 -1.36
C GLN A 81 -15.60 5.68 -0.99
N LYS A 82 -16.21 4.64 -1.56
CA LYS A 82 -15.76 3.27 -1.35
C LYS A 82 -14.32 3.07 -1.85
N ALA A 83 -14.01 3.59 -3.05
CA ALA A 83 -12.66 3.56 -3.57
C ALA A 83 -11.64 4.29 -2.69
N LEU A 84 -11.99 5.43 -2.07
CA LEU A 84 -11.12 6.12 -1.12
C LEU A 84 -10.78 5.26 0.11
N LEU A 85 -11.77 4.56 0.66
CA LEU A 85 -11.57 3.64 1.78
C LEU A 85 -10.67 2.47 1.37
N ASP A 86 -10.93 1.87 0.21
CA ASP A 86 -10.14 0.74 -0.29
C ASP A 86 -8.69 1.16 -0.63
N ILE A 87 -8.46 2.36 -1.20
CA ILE A 87 -7.11 2.93 -1.41
C ILE A 87 -6.37 3.05 -0.07
N SER A 88 -7.05 3.54 0.97
CA SER A 88 -6.44 3.73 2.28
C SER A 88 -6.10 2.39 2.92
N ALA A 89 -6.99 1.40 2.79
CA ALA A 89 -6.73 0.04 3.24
C ALA A 89 -5.55 -0.62 2.51
N VAL A 90 -5.43 -0.43 1.19
CA VAL A 90 -4.29 -0.91 0.39
C VAL A 90 -2.99 -0.24 0.85
N ASN A 91 -2.99 1.09 1.02
CA ASN A 91 -1.84 1.83 1.50
C ASN A 91 -1.35 1.31 2.86
N ASP A 92 -2.26 1.20 3.83
CA ASP A 92 -1.92 0.74 5.18
C ASP A 92 -1.41 -0.70 5.19
N ALA A 93 -2.00 -1.57 4.36
CA ALA A 93 -1.55 -2.94 4.22
C ALA A 93 -0.16 -3.02 3.59
N LEU A 94 0.15 -2.22 2.57
CA LEU A 94 1.48 -2.18 1.96
C LEU A 94 2.55 -1.60 2.91
N VAL A 95 2.22 -0.57 3.69
CA VAL A 95 3.10 -0.04 4.73
C VAL A 95 3.39 -1.09 5.81
N LYS A 96 2.36 -1.84 6.23
CA LYS A 96 2.54 -2.96 7.17
C LYS A 96 3.34 -4.10 6.56
N ALA A 97 3.11 -4.43 5.29
CA ALA A 97 3.86 -5.46 4.57
C ALA A 97 5.36 -5.11 4.50
N ALA A 98 5.71 -3.84 4.28
CA ALA A 98 7.11 -3.37 4.22
C ALA A 98 7.89 -3.56 5.53
N THR A 99 7.19 -3.75 6.66
CA THR A 99 7.78 -3.89 7.99
C THR A 99 7.40 -5.21 8.68
N ALA A 100 6.76 -6.14 7.95
CA ALA A 100 6.30 -7.42 8.49
C ALA A 100 7.44 -8.21 9.14
N PRO A 101 7.33 -8.64 10.42
CA PRO A 101 8.47 -9.17 11.15
C PRO A 101 8.91 -10.56 10.66
N SER A 102 8.01 -11.35 10.07
CA SER A 102 8.32 -12.66 9.50
C SER A 102 7.62 -12.88 8.15
N GLN A 103 8.02 -13.95 7.45
CA GLN A 103 7.34 -14.39 6.24
C GLN A 103 5.88 -14.78 6.51
N GLY A 104 5.59 -15.35 7.69
CA GLY A 104 4.23 -15.69 8.10
C GLY A 104 3.35 -14.45 8.27
N ASP A 105 3.87 -13.42 8.96
CA ASP A 105 3.14 -12.16 9.14
C ASP A 105 2.91 -11.45 7.80
N LEU A 106 3.91 -11.48 6.92
CA LEU A 106 3.78 -10.95 5.57
C LEU A 106 2.63 -11.65 4.83
N ALA A 107 2.59 -12.99 4.84
CA ALA A 107 1.53 -13.76 4.19
C ALA A 107 0.13 -13.42 4.74
N LEU A 108 0.00 -13.22 6.06
CA LEU A 108 -1.25 -12.82 6.70
C LEU A 108 -1.73 -11.43 6.26
N ILE A 109 -0.81 -10.50 6.00
CA ILE A 109 -1.13 -9.15 5.51
C ILE A 109 -1.54 -9.18 4.02
N LEU A 110 -0.92 -10.04 3.21
CA LEU A 110 -1.19 -10.10 1.76
C LEU A 110 -2.60 -10.59 1.43
N PHE A 111 -3.20 -11.43 2.28
CA PHE A 111 -4.54 -11.95 2.04
C PHE A 111 -5.61 -10.85 1.97
N PRO A 112 -5.82 -10.00 3.00
CA PRO A 112 -6.76 -8.90 2.93
C PRO A 112 -6.36 -7.83 1.89
N LEU A 113 -5.06 -7.62 1.64
CA LEU A 113 -4.58 -6.68 0.62
C LEU A 113 -5.09 -7.03 -0.79
N ARG A 114 -4.98 -8.30 -1.19
CA ARG A 114 -5.49 -8.77 -2.49
C ARG A 114 -6.99 -8.57 -2.64
N ARG A 115 -7.75 -8.75 -1.56
CA ARG A 115 -9.19 -8.48 -1.55
C ARG A 115 -9.49 -7.00 -1.78
N SER A 116 -8.77 -6.09 -1.12
CA SER A 116 -8.94 -4.65 -1.31
C SER A 116 -8.57 -4.21 -2.73
N LEU A 117 -7.53 -4.79 -3.33
CA LEU A 117 -7.19 -4.54 -4.74
C LEU A 117 -8.30 -5.00 -5.70
N ALA A 118 -8.84 -6.20 -5.52
CA ALA A 118 -9.95 -6.69 -6.34
C ALA A 118 -11.20 -5.78 -6.21
N ALA A 119 -11.43 -5.21 -5.01
CA ALA A 119 -12.49 -4.24 -4.81
C ALA A 119 -12.25 -2.94 -5.60
N LEU A 120 -11.00 -2.43 -5.64
CA LEU A 120 -10.62 -1.27 -6.45
C LEU A 120 -10.74 -1.52 -7.96
N GLU A 121 -10.36 -2.72 -8.42
CA GLU A 121 -10.55 -3.13 -9.82
C GLU A 121 -12.04 -3.12 -10.20
N THR A 122 -12.90 -3.64 -9.32
CA THR A 122 -14.36 -3.62 -9.51
C THR A 122 -14.88 -2.17 -9.52
N ALA A 123 -14.47 -1.35 -8.55
CA ALA A 123 -14.88 0.05 -8.44
C ALA A 123 -14.48 0.88 -9.66
N SER A 124 -13.42 0.49 -10.38
CA SER A 124 -13.01 1.17 -11.63
C SER A 124 -14.10 1.13 -12.69
N SER A 125 -14.96 0.11 -12.70
CA SER A 125 -16.10 0.04 -13.63
C SER A 125 -17.28 0.93 -13.22
N GLU A 126 -17.40 1.23 -11.93
CA GLU A 126 -18.50 2.00 -11.32
C GLU A 126 -18.21 3.51 -11.27
N ILE A 127 -16.95 3.92 -11.44
CA ILE A 127 -16.56 5.32 -11.49
C ILE A 127 -16.98 5.97 -12.82
N ASP A 128 -17.36 7.24 -12.71
CA ASP A 128 -17.71 8.13 -13.83
C ASP A 128 -16.65 8.09 -14.94
N GLU A 129 -17.11 8.05 -16.19
CA GLU A 129 -16.27 8.00 -17.41
C GLU A 129 -15.11 9.01 -17.36
N LYS A 130 -15.37 10.23 -16.89
CA LYS A 130 -14.38 11.31 -16.87
C LYS A 130 -13.18 11.01 -15.98
N LEU A 131 -13.38 10.23 -14.91
CA LEU A 131 -12.35 9.87 -13.94
C LEU A 131 -11.80 8.46 -14.16
N ARG A 132 -12.56 7.59 -14.83
CA ARG A 132 -12.26 6.16 -14.98
C ARG A 132 -10.86 5.86 -15.48
N THR A 133 -10.43 6.52 -16.55
CA THR A 133 -9.11 6.28 -17.14
C THR A 133 -7.98 6.56 -16.15
N ARG A 134 -8.05 7.72 -15.47
CA ARG A 134 -7.04 8.11 -14.47
C ARG A 134 -7.12 7.24 -13.23
N PHE A 135 -8.31 6.85 -12.81
CA PHE A 135 -8.49 5.97 -11.66
C PHE A 135 -7.92 4.58 -11.93
N ARG A 136 -8.20 3.99 -13.09
CA ARG A 136 -7.63 2.70 -13.49
C ARG A 136 -6.11 2.73 -13.49
N GLN A 137 -5.50 3.79 -14.02
CA GLN A 137 -4.05 3.96 -13.95
C GLN A 137 -3.52 3.92 -12.49
N ARG A 138 -4.23 4.55 -11.54
CA ARG A 138 -3.84 4.47 -10.12
C ARG A 138 -4.01 3.08 -9.54
N VAL A 139 -5.06 2.36 -9.91
CA VAL A 139 -5.26 0.96 -9.49
C VAL A 139 -4.15 0.07 -10.04
N ASP A 140 -3.75 0.26 -11.30
CA ASP A 140 -2.65 -0.48 -11.93
C ASP A 140 -1.30 -0.17 -11.23
N GLU A 141 -1.05 1.09 -10.86
CA GLU A 141 0.13 1.48 -10.07
C GLU A 141 0.14 0.80 -8.68
N LEU A 142 -0.99 0.77 -7.96
CA LEU A 142 -1.11 0.09 -6.66
C LEU A 142 -0.93 -1.44 -6.79
N LYS A 143 -1.45 -2.02 -7.87
CA LYS A 143 -1.26 -3.43 -8.21
C LYS A 143 0.22 -3.75 -8.45
N ALA A 144 0.92 -2.91 -9.21
CA ALA A 144 2.35 -3.07 -9.46
C ALA A 144 3.21 -2.93 -8.19
N LEU A 145 2.75 -2.17 -7.19
CA LEU A 145 3.39 -2.08 -5.87
C LEU A 145 3.10 -3.30 -4.98
N THR A 146 2.09 -4.10 -5.32
CA THR A 146 1.65 -5.26 -4.54
C THR A 146 2.18 -6.59 -5.11
N ASP A 147 2.17 -6.73 -6.43
CA ASP A 147 2.51 -7.97 -7.13
C ASP A 147 3.74 -7.79 -8.02
N GLY A 148 4.51 -8.88 -8.21
CA GLY A 148 5.69 -8.92 -9.08
C GLY A 148 7.01 -8.62 -8.39
N GLU A 149 8.10 -8.66 -9.17
CA GLU A 149 9.48 -8.58 -8.66
C GLU A 149 9.84 -7.21 -8.06
N ASN A 150 9.20 -6.15 -8.54
CA ASN A 150 9.39 -4.78 -8.05
C ASN A 150 8.25 -4.34 -7.11
N SER A 151 7.74 -5.27 -6.31
CA SER A 151 6.68 -5.02 -5.34
C SER A 151 7.24 -4.85 -3.92
N ILE A 152 6.49 -4.17 -3.07
CA ILE A 152 6.84 -3.99 -1.66
C ILE A 152 6.89 -5.33 -0.93
N PRO A 153 5.93 -6.26 -1.11
CA PRO A 153 6.01 -7.58 -0.49
C PRO A 153 7.25 -8.36 -0.91
N LYS A 154 7.62 -8.30 -2.21
CA LYS A 154 8.82 -8.98 -2.70
C LYS A 154 10.09 -8.42 -2.07
N ALA A 155 10.21 -7.09 -1.99
CA ALA A 155 11.33 -6.46 -1.30
C ALA A 155 11.43 -6.87 0.16
N ARG A 156 10.31 -6.99 0.87
CA ARG A 156 10.32 -7.48 2.26
C ARG A 156 10.71 -8.95 2.36
N GLU A 157 10.21 -9.80 1.46
CA GLU A 157 10.55 -11.22 1.43
C GLU A 157 12.07 -11.42 1.28
N GLU A 158 12.70 -10.70 0.34
CA GLU A 158 14.14 -10.74 0.14
C GLU A 158 14.91 -10.20 1.35
N GLU A 159 14.44 -9.11 1.97
CA GLU A 159 15.06 -8.58 3.18
C GLU A 159 15.06 -9.61 4.32
N LEU A 160 13.93 -10.28 4.53
CA LEU A 160 13.78 -11.33 5.54
C LEU A 160 14.70 -12.52 5.24
N ALA A 161 14.88 -12.90 3.98
CA ALA A 161 15.80 -13.95 3.59
C ALA A 161 17.27 -13.58 3.87
N VAL A 162 17.67 -12.35 3.54
CA VAL A 162 19.02 -11.84 3.84
C VAL A 162 19.28 -11.80 5.35
N LEU A 163 18.29 -11.37 6.14
CA LEU A 163 18.39 -11.34 7.61
C LEU A 163 18.56 -12.75 8.19
N ALA A 164 17.73 -13.72 7.75
CA ALA A 164 17.82 -15.10 8.20
C ALA A 164 19.19 -15.73 7.87
N GLN A 165 19.75 -15.42 6.68
CA GLN A 165 21.10 -15.87 6.32
C GLN A 165 22.18 -15.23 7.20
N GLY A 166 22.07 -13.93 7.50
CA GLY A 166 22.97 -13.23 8.40
C GLY A 166 22.96 -13.81 9.81
N GLU A 167 21.78 -14.08 10.37
CA GLU A 167 21.62 -14.71 11.67
C GLU A 167 22.29 -16.08 11.73
N LYS A 168 22.14 -16.89 10.67
CA LYS A 168 22.80 -18.19 10.56
C LYS A 168 24.33 -18.07 10.57
N LEU A 169 24.90 -17.17 9.77
CA LEU A 169 26.35 -16.97 9.72
C LEU A 169 26.91 -16.46 11.05
N LEU A 170 26.19 -15.56 11.74
CA LEU A 170 26.58 -15.08 13.06
C LEU A 170 26.56 -16.20 14.10
N ALA A 171 25.54 -17.05 14.09
CA ALA A 171 25.47 -18.21 14.98
C ALA A 171 26.62 -19.19 14.74
N GLU A 172 26.99 -19.43 13.48
CA GLU A 172 28.11 -20.28 13.11
C GLU A 172 29.45 -19.67 13.53
N ASN A 173 29.68 -18.39 13.28
CA ASN A 173 30.90 -17.69 13.69
C ASN A 173 31.08 -17.75 15.22
N ASN A 174 30.00 -17.52 15.98
CA ASN A 174 30.01 -17.64 17.44
C ASN A 174 30.32 -19.06 17.92
N ARG A 175 29.90 -20.09 17.18
CA ARG A 175 30.22 -21.50 17.48
C ARG A 175 31.70 -21.79 17.22
N LEU A 176 32.22 -21.35 16.07
CA LEU A 176 33.61 -21.55 15.67
C LEU A 176 34.57 -20.81 16.59
N SER A 177 34.27 -19.55 16.93
CA SER A 177 35.07 -18.74 17.85
C SER A 177 35.20 -19.40 19.21
N ARG A 178 34.09 -19.89 19.79
CA ARG A 178 34.13 -20.64 21.06
C ARG A 178 34.96 -21.91 20.97
N SER A 179 34.85 -22.65 19.87
CA SER A 179 35.64 -23.86 19.64
C SER A 179 37.13 -23.56 19.52
N LEU A 180 37.49 -22.48 18.83
CA LEU A 180 38.88 -22.04 18.68
C LEU A 180 39.48 -21.64 20.03
N THR A 181 38.77 -20.83 20.82
CA THR A 181 39.20 -20.45 22.18
C THR A 181 39.47 -21.70 23.02
N ALA A 182 38.55 -22.67 23.04
CA ALA A 182 38.73 -23.91 23.80
C ALA A 182 39.90 -24.80 23.30
N VAL A 183 40.30 -24.68 22.04
CA VAL A 183 41.48 -25.37 21.51
C VAL A 183 42.76 -24.63 21.90
N VAL A 184 42.76 -23.29 21.79
CA VAL A 184 43.89 -22.45 22.20
C VAL A 184 44.16 -22.61 23.69
N ASP A 185 43.12 -22.57 24.54
CA ASP A 185 43.26 -22.75 25.98
C ASP A 185 43.89 -24.11 26.33
N ARG A 186 43.49 -25.18 25.62
CA ARG A 186 44.09 -26.51 25.79
C ARG A 186 45.54 -26.57 25.33
N LEU A 187 45.89 -25.87 24.25
CA LEU A 187 47.26 -25.82 23.76
C LEU A 187 48.17 -25.07 24.74
N VAL A 188 47.70 -23.95 25.29
CA VAL A 188 48.41 -23.17 26.31
C VAL A 188 48.62 -24.03 27.56
N ALA A 189 47.56 -24.67 28.07
CA ALA A 189 47.65 -25.52 29.25
C ALA A 189 48.55 -26.76 29.10
N ALA A 190 48.84 -27.19 27.87
CA ALA A 190 49.75 -28.31 27.59
C ALA A 190 51.21 -27.85 27.37
N ALA A 191 51.43 -26.56 27.18
CA ALA A 191 52.75 -25.95 27.00
C ALA A 191 53.33 -25.37 28.31
N ASP A 192 52.49 -25.18 29.32
CA ASP A 192 52.83 -24.87 30.71
C ASP A 192 53.13 -26.15 31.52
#